data_AF-A0A372LLN7-F1
#
_entry.id   AF-A0A372LLN7-F1
#
_cell.length_a   1.000
_cell.length_b   1.000
_cell.length_c   1.000
_cell.angle_alpha   90.00
_cell.angle_beta   90.00
_cell.angle_gamma   90.00
#
_symmetry.space_group_name_H-M   'P 1'
#
loop_
_entity.id
_entity.type
_entity.pdbx_description
1 polymer ?
#
loop_
_entity_poly.entity_id
_entity_poly.type
_entity_poly.pdbx_seq_one_letter_code
_entity_poly.pdbx_strand_id
1 'polypeptide(L)' 'MAQIGYINYLVGTFILSGIFLLRYDTGTYRVAKMKRELKWARFAGWSNIVLGIVTFGANWVYENFFW' A
#
# COMPACT_ATOMS: atom_id res chain seq x y z
N MET A 1 7.99 16.44 16.35
CA MET A 1 8.77 16.45 15.08
C MET A 1 9.06 15.05 14.52
N ALA A 2 9.45 14.04 15.31
CA ALA A 2 9.74 12.70 14.77
C ALA A 2 8.52 11.90 14.27
N GLN A 3 7.32 12.17 14.78
CA GLN A 3 6.13 11.34 14.53
C GLN A 3 5.49 11.58 13.14
N ILE A 4 5.48 12.84 12.67
CA ILE A 4 4.93 13.22 11.35
C ILE A 4 5.78 12.61 10.22
N GLY A 5 7.11 12.63 10.37
CA GLY A 5 8.03 12.00 9.41
C GLY A 5 7.85 10.48 9.32
N TYR A 6 7.58 9.82 10.45
CA TYR A 6 7.38 8.37 10.51
C TYR A 6 6.09 7.92 9.80
N ILE A 7 4.99 8.66 9.96
CA ILE A 7 3.73 8.35 9.27
C ILE A 7 3.89 8.49 7.75
N ASN A 8 4.52 9.57 7.28
CA ASN A 8 4.79 9.77 5.85
C ASN A 8 5.71 8.67 5.28
N TYR A 9 6.71 8.23 6.04
CA TYR A 9 7.54 7.10 5.67
C TYR A 9 6.72 5.80 5.55
N LEU A 10 5.88 5.50 6.54
CA LEU A 10 4.99 4.33 6.52
C LEU A 10 4.04 4.35 5.33
N VAL A 11 3.41 5.50 5.03
CA VAL A 11 2.55 5.67 3.86
C VAL A 11 3.32 5.39 2.58
N GLY A 12 4.52 5.96 2.45
CA GLY A 12 5.41 5.71 1.31
C GLY A 12 5.75 4.23 1.16
N THR A 13 6.12 3.56 2.25
CA THR A 13 6.42 2.12 2.25
C THR A 13 5.21 1.28 1.85
N PHE A 14 4.01 1.58 2.37
CA PHE A 14 2.79 0.87 2.01
C PHE A 14 2.43 1.03 0.53
N ILE A 15 2.49 2.25 0.00
CA ILE A 15 2.18 2.51 -1.41
C ILE A 15 3.23 1.86 -2.31
N LEU A 16 4.52 2.04 -2.02
CA LEU A 16 5.60 1.46 -2.83
C LEU A 16 5.52 -0.07 -2.82
N SER A 17 5.42 -0.69 -1.64
CA SER A 17 5.31 -2.15 -1.55
C SER A 17 4.07 -2.71 -2.27
N GLY A 18 2.94 -2.02 -2.18
CA GLY A 18 1.73 -2.37 -2.94
C GLY A 18 1.92 -2.28 -4.46
N ILE A 19 2.62 -1.24 -4.95
CA ILE A 19 2.99 -1.10 -6.36
C ILE A 19 3.95 -2.20 -6.80
N PHE A 20 4.97 -2.52 -6.00
CA PHE A 20 5.93 -3.59 -6.31
C PHE A 20 5.24 -4.95 -6.43
N LEU A 21 4.35 -5.29 -5.48
CA LEU A 21 3.51 -6.49 -5.55
C LEU A 21 2.66 -6.54 -6.82
N LEU A 22 2.02 -5.42 -7.18
CA LEU A 22 1.21 -5.35 -8.40
C LEU A 22 2.05 -5.43 -9.68
N ARG A 23 3.25 -4.84 -9.73
CA ARG A 23 4.09 -4.84 -10.94
C ARG A 23 4.82 -6.15 -11.17
N TYR A 24 5.54 -6.62 -10.15
CA TYR A 24 6.46 -7.76 -10.30
C TYR A 24 5.72 -9.07 -10.08
N ASP A 25 5.10 -9.25 -8.92
CA ASP A 25 4.47 -10.52 -8.56
C ASP A 25 3.28 -10.85 -9.45
N THR A 26 2.36 -9.89 -9.68
CA THR A 26 1.23 -10.19 -10.58
C THR A 26 1.67 -10.38 -12.03
N GLY A 27 2.76 -9.74 -12.46
CA GLY A 27 3.35 -9.96 -13.77
C GLY A 27 3.87 -11.40 -13.91
N THR A 28 4.67 -11.84 -12.96
CA THR A 28 5.24 -13.19 -12.89
C THR A 28 4.15 -14.26 -12.81
N TYR A 29 3.18 -14.11 -11.89
CA TYR A 29 2.09 -15.09 -11.72
C TYR A 29 1.16 -15.15 -12.93
N ARG A 30 1.00 -14.04 -13.66
CA ARG A 30 0.23 -14.01 -14.91
C ARG A 30 0.92 -14.80 -16.02
N VAL A 31 2.25 -14.63 -16.18
CA VAL A 31 3.03 -15.39 -17.16
C VAL A 31 3.06 -16.88 -16.81
N ALA A 32 3.20 -17.20 -15.53
CA ALA A 32 3.19 -18.58 -15.02
C ALA A 32 1.79 -19.24 -14.98
N LYS A 33 0.72 -18.56 -15.43
CA LYS A 33 -0.68 -19.02 -15.38
C LYS A 33 -1.17 -19.42 -13.97
N MET A 34 -0.54 -18.90 -12.91
CA MET A 34 -0.86 -19.21 -11.52
C MET A 34 -2.05 -18.36 -11.04
N LYS A 35 -3.27 -18.74 -11.44
CA LYS A 35 -4.50 -17.95 -11.19
C LYS A 35 -4.78 -17.67 -9.71
N ARG A 36 -4.46 -18.61 -8.81
CA ARG A 36 -4.68 -18.47 -7.36
C ARG A 36 -3.73 -17.45 -6.76
N GLU A 37 -2.43 -17.62 -6.98
CA GLU A 37 -1.38 -16.72 -6.48
C GLU A 37 -1.52 -15.31 -7.09
N LEU A 38 -1.93 -15.22 -8.36
CA LEU A 38 -2.26 -13.94 -9.00
C LEU A 38 -3.38 -13.18 -8.28
N LYS A 39 -4.41 -13.88 -7.82
CA LYS A 39 -5.53 -13.27 -7.09
C LYS A 39 -5.07 -12.76 -5.73
N TRP A 40 -4.27 -13.56 -5.01
CA TRP A 40 -3.71 -13.17 -3.72
C TRP A 40 -2.73 -12.00 -3.84
N ALA A 41 -1.84 -12.02 -4.82
CA ALA A 41 -0.90 -10.93 -5.08
C ALA A 41 -1.60 -9.62 -5.44
N ARG A 42 -2.66 -9.68 -6.26
CA ARG A 42 -3.50 -8.51 -6.54
C ARG A 42 -4.21 -8.01 -5.31
N PHE A 43 -4.80 -8.90 -4.51
CA PHE A 43 -5.46 -8.53 -3.27
C PHE A 43 -4.47 -7.85 -2.32
N ALA A 44 -3.34 -8.48 -2.02
CA ALA A 44 -2.31 -7.94 -1.13
C ALA A 44 -1.75 -6.59 -1.62
N GLY A 45 -1.48 -6.46 -2.92
CA GLY A 45 -1.00 -5.21 -3.50
C GLY A 45 -2.02 -4.07 -3.39
N TRP A 46 -3.28 -4.33 -3.71
CA TRP A 46 -4.36 -3.34 -3.51
C TRP A 46 -4.62 -3.03 -2.04
N SER A 47 -4.56 -4.03 -1.14
CA SER A 47 -4.68 -3.82 0.31
C SER A 47 -3.59 -2.88 0.84
N ASN A 48 -2.34 -3.06 0.42
CA ASN A 48 -1.23 -2.18 0.81
C ASN A 48 -1.43 -0.74 0.31
N ILE A 49 -1.89 -0.55 -0.93
CA ILE A 49 -2.18 0.79 -1.46
C ILE A 49 -3.33 1.44 -0.67
N VAL A 50 -4.42 0.71 -0.41
CA VAL A 50 -5.57 1.21 0.35
C VAL A 50 -5.14 1.57 1.78
N LEU A 51 -4.35 0.73 2.45
CA LEU A 51 -3.82 1.02 3.79
C LEU A 51 -2.96 2.28 3.80
N GLY A 52 -2.10 2.48 2.78
CA GLY A 52 -1.33 3.71 2.62
C GLY A 52 -2.21 4.95 2.48
N ILE A 53 -3.23 4.90 1.61
CA ILE A 53 -4.18 6.00 1.38
C ILE A 53 -5.00 6.29 2.64
N VAL A 54 -5.51 5.27 3.31
CA VAL A 54 -6.30 5.41 4.55
C VAL A 54 -5.43 6.00 5.66
N THR A 55 -4.18 5.56 5.79
CA THR A 55 -3.25 6.11 6.79
C THR A 55 -2.95 7.57 6.53
N PHE A 56 -2.75 7.94 5.26
CA PHE A 56 -2.56 9.34 4.85
C PHE A 56 -3.80 10.19 5.14
N GLY A 57 -4.99 9.72 4.75
CA GLY A 57 -6.25 10.41 5.00
C GLY A 57 -6.56 10.56 6.49
N ALA A 58 -6.33 9.52 7.28
CA ALA A 58 -6.51 9.56 8.73
C ALA A 58 -5.55 10.55 9.39
N ASN A 59 -4.29 10.60 8.93
CA ASN A 59 -3.33 11.58 9.42
C ASN A 59 -3.74 13.02 9.06
N TRP A 60 -4.19 13.25 7.82
CA TRP A 60 -4.66 14.57 7.39
C TRP A 60 -5.91 15.03 8.16
N VAL A 61 -6.88 14.15 8.37
CA VAL A 61 -8.07 14.46 9.18
C VAL A 61 -7.67 14.76 10.63
N TYR A 62 -6.76 13.99 11.20
CA TYR A 62 -6.28 14.22 12.56
C TYR A 62 -5.58 15.60 12.68
N GLU A 63 -4.70 15.94 11.75
CA GLU A 63 -4.00 17.23 11.74
C GLU A 63 -4.94 18.43 11.52
N ASN A 64 -6.03 18.26 10.75
CA ASN A 64 -6.92 19.37 10.38
C ASN A 64 -8.14 19.53 11.32
N PHE A 65 -8.58 18.48 12.01
CA PHE A 65 -9.76 18.52 12.88
C PHE A 65 -9.45 18.39 14.38
N PHE A 66 -8.34 17.75 14.75
CA PHE A 66 -8.00 17.46 16.16
C PHE A 66 -6.79 18.25 16.67
N TRP A 67 -6.06 18.93 15.79
CA TRP A 67 -4.97 19.84 16.13
C TRP A 67 -5.33 21.26 15.70
#